data_AF-G5J4T0-F1
#
_entry.id   AF-G5J4T0-F1
#
_cell.length_a   1.000
_cell.length_b   1.000
_cell.length_c   1.000
_cell.angle_alpha   90.00
_cell.angle_beta   90.00
_cell.angle_gamma   90.00
#
_symmetry.space_group_name_H-M   'P 1'
#
loop_
_entity.id
_entity.type
_entity.pdbx_description
1 polymer ?
#
loop_
_entity_poly.entity_id
_entity_poly.type
_entity_poly.pdbx_seq_one_letter_code
_entity_poly.pdbx_strand_id
1 'polypeptide(L)'
;MEIGWRLAYDYWGTGYATEGAKASLDYGFNELNLSEIVSFTVPQNLRSRQVMERIGMRFIDEFQHPLLPEGHSLRKHVLYKINQRKEL
;
A
#
# COMPACT_ATOMS: atom_id res chain seq x y z
N MET A 1 -9.78 4.40 -2.89
CA MET A 1 -9.34 4.74 -1.52
C MET A 1 -7.89 4.28 -1.37
N GLU A 2 -7.08 5.02 -0.60
CA GLU A 2 -5.70 4.62 -0.28
C GLU A 2 -5.64 4.06 1.14
N ILE A 3 -4.75 3.08 1.36
CA ILE A 3 -4.39 2.60 2.70
C ILE A 3 -2.88 2.70 2.90
N GLY A 4 -2.50 3.05 4.12
CA GLY A 4 -1.10 3.15 4.56
C GLY A 4 -0.92 2.67 5.98
N TRP A 5 0.34 2.47 6.38
CA TRP A 5 0.72 2.00 7.71
C TRP A 5 1.97 2.69 8.20
N ARG A 6 2.03 2.86 9.52
CA ARG A 6 3.22 3.33 10.23
C ARG A 6 3.23 2.69 11.60
N LEU A 7 4.38 2.16 11.99
CA LEU A 7 4.59 1.52 13.28
C LEU A 7 5.83 2.09 13.95
N ALA A 8 5.84 2.10 15.28
CA ALA A 8 7.06 2.35 16.04
C ALA A 8 8.12 1.29 15.71
N TYR A 9 9.39 1.70 15.76
CA TYR A 9 10.53 0.91 15.29
C TYR A 9 10.62 -0.47 15.96
N ASP A 10 10.34 -0.52 17.26
CA ASP A 10 10.43 -1.75 18.08
C ASP A 10 9.47 -2.86 17.62
N TYR A 11 8.47 -2.52 16.82
CA TYR A 11 7.44 -3.44 16.32
C TYR A 11 7.63 -3.78 14.84
N TRP A 12 8.76 -3.40 14.24
CA TRP A 12 9.06 -3.74 12.87
C TRP A 12 9.46 -5.21 12.75
N GLY A 13 9.07 -5.86 11.63
CA GLY A 13 9.41 -7.26 11.38
C GLY A 13 8.58 -8.30 12.15
N THR A 14 7.63 -7.87 12.99
CA THR A 14 6.75 -8.77 13.76
C THR A 14 5.45 -9.14 13.04
N GLY A 15 5.18 -8.56 11.86
CA GLY A 15 4.00 -8.84 11.05
C GLY A 15 2.79 -7.91 11.26
N TYR A 16 2.82 -7.02 12.26
CA TYR A 16 1.67 -6.16 12.58
C TYR A 16 1.21 -5.26 11.44
N ALA A 17 2.14 -4.74 10.62
CA ALA A 17 1.77 -3.93 9.46
C ALA A 17 0.95 -4.74 8.45
N THR A 18 1.32 -6.02 8.24
CA THR A 18 0.59 -6.92 7.35
C THR A 18 -0.76 -7.31 7.92
N GLU A 19 -0.85 -7.58 9.23
CA GLU A 19 -2.11 -7.88 9.92
C GLU A 19 -3.09 -6.71 9.81
N GLY A 20 -2.66 -5.50 10.21
CA GLY A 20 -3.49 -4.30 10.13
C GLY A 20 -3.91 -3.97 8.70
N ALA A 21 -2.99 -4.10 7.72
CA ALA A 21 -3.32 -3.86 6.33
C ALA A 21 -4.36 -4.86 5.78
N LYS A 22 -4.31 -6.13 6.17
CA LYS A 22 -5.35 -7.12 5.80
C LYS A 22 -6.72 -6.75 6.39
N ALA A 23 -6.77 -6.39 7.66
CA ALA A 23 -8.02 -5.95 8.29
C ALA A 23 -8.61 -4.72 7.59
N SER A 24 -7.77 -3.76 7.17
CA SER A 24 -8.20 -2.60 6.38
C SER A 24 -8.73 -2.99 5.00
N LEU A 25 -8.12 -3.95 4.31
CA LEU A 25 -8.62 -4.46 3.03
C LEU A 25 -9.98 -5.15 3.20
N ASP A 26 -10.11 -6.01 4.21
CA ASP A 26 -11.35 -6.74 4.50
C ASP A 26 -12.48 -5.74 4.80
N TYR A 27 -12.22 -4.73 5.63
CA TYR A 27 -13.19 -3.67 5.90
C TYR A 27 -13.56 -2.89 4.63
N GLY A 28 -12.55 -2.47 3.85
CA GLY A 28 -12.78 -1.71 2.63
C GLY A 28 -13.60 -2.46 1.59
N PHE A 29 -13.38 -3.77 1.44
CA PHE A 29 -14.13 -4.58 0.49
C PHE A 29 -15.49 -5.03 0.99
N ASN A 30 -15.61 -5.46 2.24
CA ASN A 30 -16.83 -6.08 2.74
C ASN A 30 -17.80 -5.08 3.35
N GLU A 31 -17.31 -4.07 4.07
CA GLU A 31 -18.17 -3.09 4.75
C GLU A 31 -18.42 -1.86 3.88
N LEU A 32 -17.36 -1.36 3.23
CA LEU A 32 -17.45 -0.17 2.37
C LEU A 32 -17.78 -0.49 0.91
N ASN A 33 -17.82 -1.78 0.52
CA ASN A 33 -18.11 -2.22 -0.84
C ASN A 33 -17.23 -1.55 -1.92
N LEU A 34 -15.95 -1.29 -1.59
CA LEU A 34 -15.02 -0.72 -2.56
C LEU A 34 -14.69 -1.75 -3.64
N SER A 35 -14.61 -1.34 -4.90
CA SER A 35 -14.15 -2.22 -5.98
C SER A 35 -12.62 -2.31 -6.05
N GLU A 36 -11.92 -1.32 -5.49
CA GLU A 36 -10.48 -1.14 -5.61
C GLU A 36 -9.89 -0.40 -4.39
N ILE A 37 -8.71 -0.86 -3.96
CA ILE A 37 -7.89 -0.18 -2.96
C ILE A 37 -6.44 -0.07 -3.49
N VAL A 38 -5.82 1.08 -3.26
CA VAL A 38 -4.44 1.37 -3.66
C VAL A 38 -3.56 1.66 -2.46
N SER A 39 -2.25 1.55 -2.65
CA SER A 39 -1.22 2.01 -1.71
C SER A 39 0.02 2.39 -2.50
N PHE A 40 0.79 3.36 -2.04
CA PHE A 40 2.00 3.79 -2.73
C PHE A 40 3.10 4.18 -1.75
N THR A 41 4.34 4.13 -2.21
CA THR A 41 5.51 4.52 -1.42
C THR A 41 6.69 4.86 -2.32
N VAL A 42 7.78 5.38 -1.76
CA VAL A 42 9.02 5.58 -2.53
C VAL A 42 9.67 4.22 -2.86
N PRO A 43 10.34 4.05 -4.02
CA PRO A 43 10.93 2.78 -4.44
C PRO A 43 11.84 2.12 -3.40
N GLN A 44 12.56 2.94 -2.62
CA GLN A 44 13.52 2.52 -1.60
C GLN A 44 12.85 1.96 -0.33
N ASN A 45 11.55 2.17 -0.14
CA ASN A 45 10.82 1.64 1.02
C ASN A 45 10.44 0.17 0.81
N LEU A 46 11.45 -0.69 0.79
CA LEU A 46 11.30 -2.12 0.53
C LEU A 46 10.38 -2.80 1.56
N ARG A 47 10.38 -2.34 2.81
CA ARG A 47 9.52 -2.90 3.87
C ARG A 47 8.05 -2.68 3.58
N SER A 48 7.67 -1.48 3.14
CA SER A 48 6.29 -1.19 2.77
C SER A 48 5.87 -1.95 1.52
N ARG A 49 6.74 -2.02 0.51
CA ARG A 49 6.48 -2.80 -0.72
C ARG A 49 6.24 -4.29 -0.42
N GLN A 50 7.03 -4.88 0.49
CA GLN A 50 6.81 -6.25 0.92
C GLN A 50 5.46 -6.45 1.63
N VAL A 51 4.96 -5.46 2.38
CA VAL A 51 3.61 -5.54 2.97
C VAL A 51 2.57 -5.54 1.86
N MET A 52 2.66 -4.62 0.89
CA MET A 52 1.75 -4.56 -0.27
C MET A 52 1.70 -5.90 -1.03
N GLU A 53 2.87 -6.50 -1.28
CA GLU A 53 2.98 -7.79 -1.95
C GLU A 53 2.40 -8.93 -1.10
N ARG A 54 2.70 -8.98 0.21
CA ARG A 54 2.18 -10.02 1.12
C ARG A 54 0.67 -10.00 1.28
N ILE A 55 0.03 -8.83 1.18
CA ILE A 55 -1.43 -8.71 1.25
C ILE A 55 -2.10 -8.85 -0.13
N GLY A 56 -1.33 -9.20 -1.17
CA GLY A 56 -1.86 -9.52 -2.49
C GLY A 56 -2.06 -8.32 -3.42
N MET A 57 -1.58 -7.13 -3.05
CA MET A 57 -1.53 -6.00 -3.98
C MET A 57 -0.47 -6.23 -5.05
N ARG A 58 -0.70 -5.66 -6.24
CA ARG A 58 0.19 -5.76 -7.39
C ARG A 58 0.70 -4.39 -7.76
N PHE A 59 1.97 -4.31 -8.10
CA PHE A 59 2.55 -3.12 -8.71
C PHE A 59 1.83 -2.81 -10.02
N ILE A 60 1.46 -1.55 -10.23
CA ILE A 60 0.74 -1.09 -11.42
C ILE A 60 1.56 -0.07 -12.20
N ASP A 61 2.13 0.94 -11.52
CA ASP A 61 2.81 2.04 -12.19
C ASP A 61 3.75 2.80 -11.24
N GLU A 62 4.51 3.75 -11.80
CA GLU A 62 5.30 4.73 -11.07
C GLU A 62 4.80 6.14 -11.35
N PHE A 63 4.87 7.03 -10.37
CA PHE A 63 4.49 8.43 -10.56
C PHE A 63 5.41 9.39 -9.81
N GLN A 64 5.38 10.66 -10.20
CA GLN A 64 6.11 11.74 -9.53
C GLN A 64 5.18 12.44 -8.55
N HIS A 65 5.59 12.53 -7.29
CA HIS A 65 4.83 13.21 -6.25
C HIS A 65 4.69 14.69 -6.60
N PRO A 66 3.46 15.22 -6.74
CA PRO A 66 3.23 16.55 -7.31
C PRO A 66 3.75 17.68 -6.42
N LEU A 67 3.87 17.43 -5.11
CA LEU A 67 4.33 18.42 -4.12
C LEU A 67 5.86 18.43 -3.92
N LEU A 68 6.62 17.59 -4.64
CA LEU A 68 8.07 17.54 -4.52
C LEU A 68 8.75 18.12 -5.78
N PRO A 69 9.78 18.95 -5.60
CA PRO A 69 10.46 19.59 -6.72
C PRO A 69 11.20 18.54 -7.57
N GLU A 70 11.51 18.93 -8.81
CA GLU A 70 12.31 18.10 -9.70
C GLU A 70 13.69 17.78 -9.12
N GLY A 71 14.14 16.54 -9.31
CA GLY A 71 15.37 16.03 -8.72
C GLY A 71 15.28 15.61 -7.25
N HIS A 72 14.15 15.85 -6.55
CA HIS A 72 14.00 15.41 -5.16
C HIS A 72 14.03 13.87 -5.04
N SER A 73 14.83 13.34 -4.12
CA SER A 73 15.06 11.89 -3.97
C SER A 73 13.78 11.09 -3.68
N LEU A 74 12.83 11.70 -2.95
CA LEU A 74 11.53 11.12 -2.62
C LEU A 74 10.43 11.45 -3.64
N ARG A 75 10.74 12.08 -4.78
CA ARG A 75 9.72 12.48 -5.76
C ARG A 75 9.08 11.25 -6.40
N LYS A 76 9.88 10.27 -6.79
CA LYS A 76 9.42 9.05 -7.44
C LYS A 76 8.70 8.14 -6.44
N HIS A 77 7.52 7.65 -6.82
CA HIS A 77 6.73 6.69 -6.07
C HIS A 77 6.36 5.49 -6.93
N VAL A 78 6.14 4.34 -6.29
CA VAL A 78 5.55 3.13 -6.87
C VAL A 78 4.11 2.99 -6.38
N LEU A 79 3.19 2.68 -7.29
CA LEU A 79 1.77 2.47 -7.01
C LEU A 79 1.43 0.98 -7.06
N TYR A 80 0.79 0.50 -6.00
CA TYR A 80 0.23 -0.84 -5.89
C TYR A 80 -1.29 -0.77 -5.80
N LYS A 81 -1.95 -1.81 -6.30
CA LYS A 81 -3.41 -1.92 -6.35
C LYS A 81 -3.88 -3.34 -6.06
N ILE A 82 -5.06 -3.46 -5.46
CA ILE A 82 -5.82 -4.70 -5.37
C ILE A 82 -7.30 -4.43 -5.66
N ASN A 83 -7.94 -5.32 -6.41
CA ASN A 83 -9.37 -5.26 -6.71
C ASN A 83 -10.13 -6.23 -5.81
N GLN A 84 -11.39 -5.91 -5.52
CA GLN A 84 -12.32 -6.86 -4.92
C GLN A 84 -12.43 -8.08 -5.84
N ARG A 85 -12.29 -9.28 -5.28
CA ARG A 85 -12.57 -10.50 -6.03
C ARG A 85 -14.08 -10.58 -6.19
N LYS A 86 -14.57 -10.55 -7.44
CA LYS A 86 -15.95 -10.94 -7.73
C LYS A 86 -16.01 -12.46 -7.63
N GLU A 87 -16.81 -12.99 -6.71
CA GLU A 87 -17.27 -14.37 -6.81
C GLU A 87 -18.07 -14.49 -8.12
N LEU A 88 -17.71 -15.47 -8.95
CA LEU A 88 -18.39 -15.78 -10.21
C LEU A 88 -19.63 -16.63 -9.93
#